data_AF-A0A9P5XH96-F1
#
_entry.id   AF-A0A9P5XH96-F1
#
_cell.length_a   1.000
_cell.length_b   1.000
_cell.length_c   1.000
_cell.angle_alpha   90.00
_cell.angle_beta   90.00
_cell.angle_gamma   90.00
#
_symmetry.space_group_name_H-M   'P 1'
#
loop_
_entity.id
_entity.type
_entity.pdbx_description
1 polymer ?
#
loop_
_entity_poly.entity_id
_entity_poly.type
_entity_poly.pdbx_seq_one_letter_code
_entity_poly.pdbx_strand_id
1 'polypeptide(L)'
;MARYHNPIHAPIFPSQISSYSSLSGALAPPPSQFASSRRRRVPQNVCKTNSGPICGPIGFDYIGQGGQGVSLADFSARSQNAISQMVAGANDQVLAGTGTSKINLRIMWTGYEHLSFVQSMPASPAMSRGQLGASIAMQFWSFVGQAEKSSTTNPQWQISQRTIPFEKIFLVALYSIGDGIWQADVAVDF
;
A
#
# COMPACT_ATOMS: atom_id res chain seq x y z
N MET A 1 47.72 13.38 7.59
CA MET A 1 46.47 14.16 7.78
C MET A 1 46.25 14.33 9.27
N ALA A 2 46.42 15.55 9.79
CA ALA A 2 46.36 15.84 11.22
C ALA A 2 44.90 15.83 11.71
N ARG A 3 44.60 15.01 12.72
CA ARG A 3 43.28 14.95 13.37
C ARG A 3 43.14 16.16 14.28
N TYR A 4 42.11 16.96 14.04
CA TYR A 4 41.73 18.10 14.86
C TYR A 4 41.30 17.61 16.25
N HIS A 5 42.06 17.93 17.30
CA HIS A 5 41.75 17.55 18.68
C HIS A 5 41.30 18.80 19.42
N ASN A 6 39.99 18.92 19.66
CA ASN A 6 39.43 20.02 20.45
C ASN A 6 39.24 19.51 21.89
N PRO A 7 39.95 20.05 22.91
CA PRO A 7 40.03 19.46 24.26
C PRO A 7 38.86 19.83 25.18
N ILE A 8 37.79 20.42 24.66
CA ILE A 8 36.67 20.93 25.49
C ILE A 8 35.61 19.84 25.74
N HIS A 9 35.64 18.71 25.00
CA HIS A 9 34.69 17.61 25.21
C HIS A 9 35.39 16.24 25.16
N ALA A 10 34.89 15.30 25.97
CA ALA A 10 35.33 13.91 25.91
C ALA A 10 35.04 13.30 24.53
N PRO A 11 35.90 12.39 24.02
CA PRO A 11 35.66 11.73 22.74
C PRO A 11 34.35 10.96 22.79
N ILE A 12 33.44 11.24 21.85
CA ILE A 12 32.16 10.55 21.74
C ILE A 12 32.42 9.13 21.25
N PHE A 13 32.08 8.14 22.07
CA PHE A 13 32.23 6.73 21.70
C PHE A 13 31.12 6.32 20.71
N PRO A 14 31.35 5.38 19.79
CA PRO A 14 30.33 4.91 18.85
C PRO A 14 29.05 4.40 19.53
N SER A 15 29.16 3.89 20.77
CA SER A 15 28.03 3.46 21.61
C SER A 15 27.18 4.62 22.16
N GLN A 16 27.65 5.86 22.04
CA GLN A 16 26.96 7.09 22.47
C GLN A 16 26.36 7.85 21.28
N ILE A 17 26.45 7.29 20.07
CA ILE A 17 25.84 7.85 18.87
C ILE A 17 24.44 7.24 18.73
N SER A 18 23.41 8.03 19.01
CA SER A 18 22.03 7.64 18.68
C SER A 18 21.87 7.60 17.16
N SER A 19 21.49 6.45 16.59
CA SER A 19 21.11 6.32 15.18
C SER A 19 19.71 6.92 14.88
N TYR A 20 19.18 7.72 15.80
CA TYR A 20 17.84 8.27 15.74
C TYR A 20 17.84 9.54 14.86
N SER A 21 17.26 9.44 13.68
CA SER A 21 17.00 10.58 12.80
C SER A 21 15.55 11.01 12.96
N SER A 22 15.32 12.27 13.32
CA SER A 22 13.99 12.86 13.54
C SER A 22 13.10 12.88 12.28
N LEU A 23 13.67 12.57 11.11
CA LEU A 23 12.93 12.41 9.84
C LEU A 23 12.44 10.97 9.58
N SER A 24 12.98 9.96 10.26
CA SER A 24 12.53 8.56 10.08
C SER A 24 11.14 8.30 10.65
N GLY A 25 10.64 9.16 11.54
CA GLY A 25 9.33 9.04 12.17
C GLY A 25 8.16 9.67 11.39
N ALA A 26 8.42 10.41 10.31
CA ALA A 26 7.38 11.26 9.69
C ALA A 26 6.57 10.58 8.56
N LEU A 27 6.99 9.42 8.04
CA LEU A 27 6.31 8.75 6.91
C LEU A 27 6.28 7.22 7.00
N ALA A 28 6.86 6.61 8.03
CA ALA A 28 6.61 5.20 8.27
C ALA A 28 5.22 5.09 8.90
N PRO A 29 4.23 4.42 8.26
CA PRO A 29 3.04 4.02 8.99
C PRO A 29 3.51 3.28 10.26
N PRO A 30 2.82 3.47 11.42
CA PRO A 30 3.15 2.68 12.62
C PRO A 30 3.26 1.22 12.20
N PRO A 31 4.19 0.42 12.74
CA PRO A 31 4.28 -0.99 12.39
C PRO A 31 2.91 -1.60 12.68
N SER A 32 2.09 -1.74 11.63
CA SER A 32 0.78 -2.33 11.75
C SER A 32 1.07 -3.78 12.01
N GLN A 33 1.09 -4.14 13.29
CA GLN A 33 1.19 -5.53 13.67
C GLN A 33 -0.10 -6.16 13.15
N PHE A 34 0.02 -6.87 12.04
CA PHE A 34 -1.06 -7.70 11.57
C PHE A 34 -1.33 -8.75 12.64
N ALA A 35 -2.61 -9.07 12.83
CA ALA A 35 -3.00 -10.14 13.73
C ALA A 35 -2.40 -11.49 13.29
N SER A 36 -2.28 -11.70 11.96
CA SER A 36 -1.50 -12.81 11.41
C SER A 36 -0.01 -12.51 11.51
N SER A 37 0.74 -13.37 12.21
CA SER A 37 2.21 -13.31 12.27
C SER A 37 2.88 -13.61 10.93
N ARG A 38 2.12 -14.15 9.96
CA ARG A 38 2.60 -14.47 8.61
C ARG A 38 2.31 -13.35 7.62
N ARG A 39 1.44 -12.40 7.96
CA ARG A 39 1.11 -11.29 7.10
C ARG A 39 2.20 -10.23 7.12
N ARG A 40 2.62 -9.80 5.94
CA ARG A 40 3.68 -8.79 5.75
C ARG A 40 3.26 -7.81 4.67
N ARG A 41 3.48 -6.50 4.90
CA ARG A 41 3.31 -5.48 3.87
C ARG A 41 4.28 -5.73 2.74
N VAL A 42 3.82 -5.58 1.50
CA VAL A 42 4.69 -5.61 0.33
C VAL A 42 5.63 -4.40 0.42
N PRO A 43 6.96 -4.59 0.30
CA PRO A 43 7.89 -3.49 0.24
C PRO A 43 7.60 -2.60 -0.97
N GLN A 44 7.40 -1.30 -0.73
CA GLN A 44 7.10 -0.32 -1.76
C GLN A 44 8.02 0.90 -1.62
N ASN A 45 8.44 1.42 -2.77
CA ASN A 45 9.17 2.67 -2.84
C ASN A 45 8.18 3.83 -3.01
N VAL A 46 8.38 4.90 -2.25
CA VAL A 46 7.57 6.12 -2.34
C VAL A 46 7.78 6.76 -3.71
N CYS A 47 6.68 7.05 -4.42
CA CYS A 47 6.74 7.82 -5.66
C CYS A 47 7.05 9.28 -5.33
N LYS A 48 7.94 9.91 -6.11
CA LYS A 48 8.14 11.36 -6.05
C LYS A 48 7.15 12.01 -7.02
N THR A 49 6.29 12.87 -6.51
CA THR A 49 5.37 13.70 -7.28
C THR A 49 5.71 15.16 -7.10
N ASN A 50 5.27 16.01 -8.03
CA ASN A 50 5.51 17.46 -7.93
C ASN A 50 4.48 18.13 -7.01
N SER A 51 3.28 17.56 -6.95
CA SER A 51 2.23 17.97 -6.02
C SER A 51 2.13 17.00 -4.83
N GLY A 52 1.56 17.49 -3.73
CA GLY A 52 1.28 16.69 -2.54
C GLY A 52 -0.02 15.87 -2.66
N PRO A 53 -0.31 15.04 -1.65
CA PRO A 53 -1.54 14.25 -1.60
C PRO A 53 -2.78 15.16 -1.56
N ILE A 54 -3.83 14.82 -2.29
CA ILE A 54 -5.10 15.57 -2.27
C ILE A 54 -6.01 15.20 -1.09
N CYS A 55 -5.77 14.06 -0.45
CA CYS A 55 -6.48 13.64 0.74
C CYS A 55 -5.63 12.66 1.57
N GLY A 56 -6.09 12.36 2.78
CA GLY A 56 -5.49 11.32 3.62
C GLY A 56 -5.66 9.90 3.03
N PRO A 57 -4.96 8.91 3.58
CA PRO A 57 -5.04 7.53 3.12
C PRO A 57 -6.45 6.96 3.31
N ILE A 58 -6.94 6.24 2.31
CA ILE A 58 -8.21 5.52 2.38
C ILE A 58 -7.91 4.10 2.86
N GLY A 59 -8.22 3.81 4.12
CA GLY A 59 -8.07 2.45 4.69
C GLY A 59 -9.16 1.48 4.22
N PHE A 60 -8.83 0.20 4.16
CA PHE A 60 -9.75 -0.90 3.88
C PHE A 60 -9.58 -1.95 4.96
N ASP A 61 -10.60 -2.20 5.76
CA ASP A 61 -10.54 -3.16 6.85
C ASP A 61 -11.86 -3.90 6.97
N TYR A 62 -11.80 -5.16 7.41
CA TYR A 62 -13.02 -5.83 7.86
C TYR A 62 -13.58 -5.14 9.12
N ILE A 63 -14.88 -5.26 9.34
CA ILE A 63 -15.53 -4.76 10.55
C ILE A 63 -14.86 -5.38 11.78
N GLY A 64 -14.38 -4.52 12.69
CA GLY A 64 -13.67 -4.93 13.91
C GLY A 64 -12.20 -5.29 13.72
N GLN A 65 -11.64 -5.17 12.51
CA GLN A 65 -10.25 -5.55 12.20
C GLN A 65 -9.44 -4.37 11.63
N GLY A 66 -9.41 -3.25 12.35
CA GLY A 66 -8.69 -2.05 11.92
C GLY A 66 -7.20 -2.30 11.61
N GLY A 67 -6.73 -1.77 10.48
CA GLY A 67 -5.36 -1.88 9.99
C GLY A 67 -4.95 -3.26 9.46
N GLN A 68 -5.88 -4.19 9.26
CA GLN A 68 -5.60 -5.56 8.80
C GLN A 68 -5.72 -5.76 7.30
N GLY A 69 -6.40 -4.85 6.60
CA GLY A 69 -6.70 -5.02 5.19
C GLY A 69 -7.94 -5.88 4.93
N VAL A 70 -8.38 -5.87 3.68
CA VAL A 70 -9.42 -6.76 3.14
C VAL A 70 -8.83 -7.57 1.99
N SER A 71 -9.14 -8.86 1.92
CA SER A 71 -8.66 -9.72 0.83
C SER A 71 -9.14 -9.20 -0.53
N LEU A 72 -8.24 -9.13 -1.50
CA LEU A 72 -8.62 -8.79 -2.87
C LEU A 72 -9.60 -9.81 -3.47
N ALA A 73 -9.52 -11.07 -3.05
CA ALA A 73 -10.47 -12.10 -3.47
C ALA A 73 -11.90 -11.83 -2.97
N ASP A 74 -12.05 -11.31 -1.74
CA ASP A 74 -13.37 -10.92 -1.25
C ASP A 74 -13.92 -9.75 -2.06
N PHE A 75 -13.11 -8.73 -2.34
CA PHE A 75 -13.52 -7.61 -3.19
C PHE A 75 -13.92 -8.03 -4.62
N SER A 76 -13.27 -9.05 -5.20
CA SER A 76 -13.57 -9.51 -6.55
C SER A 76 -14.76 -10.48 -6.63
N ALA A 77 -14.94 -11.33 -5.61
CA ALA A 77 -15.91 -12.43 -5.68
C ALA A 77 -17.27 -12.10 -5.05
N ARG A 78 -17.33 -11.10 -4.16
CA ARG A 78 -18.52 -10.79 -3.37
C ARG A 78 -19.34 -9.68 -4.00
N SER A 79 -20.66 -9.75 -3.81
CA SER A 79 -21.55 -8.66 -4.21
C SER A 79 -21.37 -7.44 -3.31
N GLN A 80 -21.77 -6.26 -3.81
CA GLN A 80 -21.71 -5.02 -3.03
C GLN A 80 -22.48 -5.11 -1.70
N ASN A 81 -23.58 -5.85 -1.67
CA ASN A 81 -24.35 -6.09 -0.44
C ASN A 81 -23.57 -6.94 0.58
N ALA A 82 -22.79 -7.92 0.14
CA ALA A 82 -21.94 -8.69 1.04
C ALA A 82 -20.75 -7.87 1.53
N ILE A 83 -20.15 -7.06 0.65
CA ILE A 83 -19.07 -6.13 1.00
C ILE A 83 -19.54 -5.12 2.06
N SER A 84 -20.77 -4.61 1.95
CA SER A 84 -21.30 -3.65 2.91
C SER A 84 -21.52 -4.21 4.31
N GLN A 85 -21.63 -5.54 4.44
CA GLN A 85 -21.77 -6.23 5.72
C GLN A 85 -20.44 -6.73 6.30
N MET A 86 -19.34 -6.67 5.54
CA MET A 86 -18.03 -7.16 6.02
C MET A 86 -16.97 -6.07 6.15
N VAL A 87 -17.03 -5.01 5.34
CA VAL A 87 -16.01 -3.96 5.28
C VAL A 87 -16.45 -2.76 6.12
N ALA A 88 -15.56 -2.29 6.99
CA ALA A 88 -15.79 -1.10 7.79
C ALA A 88 -15.97 0.13 6.89
N GLY A 89 -17.08 0.85 7.05
CA GLY A 89 -17.37 2.05 6.25
C GLY A 89 -17.50 1.76 4.75
N ALA A 90 -17.95 0.56 4.36
CA ALA A 90 -18.05 0.15 2.96
C ALA A 90 -18.89 1.11 2.10
N ASN A 91 -19.93 1.71 2.69
CA ASN A 91 -20.83 2.65 2.01
C ASN A 91 -20.33 4.11 2.07
N ASP A 92 -19.22 4.38 2.74
CA ASP A 92 -18.65 5.73 2.84
C ASP A 92 -18.23 6.23 1.47
N GLN A 93 -18.61 7.45 1.14
CA GLN A 93 -18.17 8.14 -0.08
C GLN A 93 -16.77 8.72 0.12
N VAL A 94 -15.75 7.87 0.05
CA VAL A 94 -14.35 8.22 0.39
C VAL A 94 -13.70 9.20 -0.59
N LEU A 95 -14.30 9.42 -1.76
CA LEU A 95 -13.86 10.39 -2.75
C LEU A 95 -14.73 11.66 -2.75
N ALA A 96 -15.72 11.77 -1.87
CA ALA A 96 -16.52 12.97 -1.74
C ALA A 96 -15.62 14.17 -1.40
N GLY A 97 -15.83 15.29 -2.10
CA GLY A 97 -15.08 16.53 -1.87
C GLY A 97 -13.65 16.56 -2.44
N THR A 98 -13.14 15.47 -3.02
CA THR A 98 -11.78 15.47 -3.61
C THR A 98 -11.73 16.00 -5.05
N GLY A 99 -12.90 16.14 -5.70
CA GLY A 99 -12.99 16.48 -7.13
C GLY A 99 -12.45 15.40 -8.08
N THR A 100 -12.13 14.20 -7.57
CA THR A 100 -11.50 13.14 -8.36
C THR A 100 -12.52 12.44 -9.24
N SER A 101 -12.38 12.60 -10.56
CA SER A 101 -13.17 11.88 -11.59
C SER A 101 -12.42 10.69 -12.19
N LYS A 102 -11.11 10.59 -11.94
CA LYS A 102 -10.23 9.58 -12.51
C LYS A 102 -9.09 9.28 -11.55
N ILE A 103 -8.75 8.01 -11.40
CA ILE A 103 -7.60 7.57 -10.61
C ILE A 103 -6.60 6.88 -11.53
N ASN A 104 -5.34 7.34 -11.52
CA ASN A 104 -4.23 6.59 -12.09
C ASN A 104 -3.66 5.69 -10.99
N LEU A 105 -4.16 4.46 -10.92
CA LEU A 105 -3.75 3.47 -9.93
C LEU A 105 -2.37 2.93 -10.28
N ARG A 106 -1.42 3.11 -9.37
CA ARG A 106 -0.08 2.56 -9.44
C ARG A 106 0.02 1.36 -8.50
N ILE A 107 0.47 0.23 -9.04
CA ILE A 107 0.78 -0.97 -8.26
C ILE A 107 2.30 -1.13 -8.21
N MET A 108 2.84 -1.09 -7.00
CA MET A 108 4.26 -1.34 -6.74
C MET A 108 4.41 -2.67 -6.04
N TRP A 109 5.17 -3.57 -6.66
CA TRP A 109 5.43 -4.90 -6.13
C TRP A 109 6.90 -5.26 -6.30
N THR A 110 7.56 -5.62 -5.19
CA THR A 110 8.99 -5.93 -5.23
C THR A 110 9.26 -7.20 -6.03
N GLY A 111 10.21 -7.14 -6.96
CA GLY A 111 10.45 -8.23 -7.92
C GLY A 111 9.86 -7.97 -9.31
N TYR A 112 8.87 -7.07 -9.41
CA TYR A 112 8.17 -6.74 -10.66
C TYR A 112 8.24 -5.24 -11.01
N GLU A 113 9.28 -4.54 -10.55
CA GLU A 113 9.47 -3.11 -10.77
C GLU A 113 9.50 -2.75 -12.27
N HIS A 114 10.01 -3.67 -13.09
CA HIS A 114 10.07 -3.54 -14.55
C HIS A 114 8.69 -3.47 -15.23
N LEU A 115 7.62 -3.94 -14.57
CA LEU A 115 6.26 -3.85 -15.11
C LEU A 115 5.70 -2.43 -15.09
N SER A 116 6.21 -1.55 -14.20
CA SER A 116 5.76 -0.16 -14.06
C SER A 116 4.24 0.02 -14.16
N PHE A 117 3.49 -0.85 -13.46
CA PHE A 117 2.05 -0.96 -13.65
C PHE A 117 1.33 0.30 -13.17
N VAL A 118 0.77 1.03 -14.12
CA VAL A 118 -0.12 2.16 -13.88
C VAL A 118 -1.35 1.98 -14.77
N GLN A 119 -2.53 1.94 -14.16
CA GLN A 119 -3.79 1.82 -14.87
C GLN A 119 -4.75 2.92 -14.47
N SER A 120 -5.38 3.49 -15.48
CA SER A 120 -6.40 4.50 -15.31
C SER A 120 -7.75 3.82 -15.05
N MET A 121 -8.42 4.19 -13.96
CA MET A 121 -9.77 3.73 -13.67
C MET A 121 -10.73 4.90 -13.42
N PRO A 122 -12.01 4.77 -13.81
CA PRO A 122 -13.00 5.79 -13.52
C PRO A 122 -13.20 5.92 -12.00
N ALA A 123 -13.37 7.16 -11.54
CA ALA A 123 -13.70 7.46 -10.17
C ALA A 123 -14.87 8.43 -10.13
N SER A 124 -15.63 8.40 -9.03
CA SER A 124 -16.75 9.31 -8.84
C SER A 124 -16.77 9.76 -7.38
N PRO A 125 -17.13 11.02 -7.08
CA PRO A 125 -17.37 11.45 -5.70
C PRO A 125 -18.43 10.61 -4.99
N ALA A 126 -19.36 9.99 -5.72
CA ALA A 126 -20.39 9.11 -5.17
C ALA A 126 -19.92 7.65 -4.99
N MET A 127 -18.70 7.31 -5.43
CA MET A 127 -18.16 5.96 -5.30
C MET A 127 -17.92 5.65 -3.82
N SER A 128 -18.55 4.57 -3.36
CA SER A 128 -18.37 4.08 -2.01
C SER A 128 -17.01 3.37 -1.83
N ARG A 129 -16.52 3.28 -0.60
CA ARG A 129 -15.29 2.55 -0.24
C ARG A 129 -15.29 1.12 -0.77
N GLY A 130 -16.42 0.42 -0.66
CA GLY A 130 -16.58 -0.95 -1.16
C GLY A 130 -16.45 -1.03 -2.69
N GLN A 131 -17.08 -0.10 -3.42
CA GLN A 131 -16.97 -0.02 -4.89
C GLN A 131 -15.56 0.34 -5.34
N LEU A 132 -14.88 1.23 -4.61
CA LEU A 132 -13.49 1.58 -4.87
C LEU A 132 -12.58 0.35 -4.66
N GLY A 133 -12.75 -0.37 -3.54
CA GLY A 133 -12.00 -1.61 -3.26
C GLY A 133 -12.21 -2.68 -4.33
N ALA A 134 -13.45 -2.92 -4.76
CA ALA A 134 -13.76 -3.83 -5.87
C ALA A 134 -13.09 -3.40 -7.19
N SER A 135 -13.11 -2.10 -7.50
CA SER A 135 -12.46 -1.56 -8.70
C SER A 135 -10.94 -1.76 -8.67
N ILE A 136 -10.30 -1.56 -7.51
CA ILE A 136 -8.88 -1.82 -7.30
C ILE A 136 -8.56 -3.32 -7.45
N ALA A 137 -9.41 -4.20 -6.90
CA ALA A 137 -9.22 -5.64 -7.03
C ALA A 137 -9.21 -6.11 -8.49
N MET A 138 -10.05 -5.53 -9.35
CA MET A 138 -10.04 -5.82 -10.80
C MET A 138 -8.73 -5.38 -11.47
N GLN A 139 -8.14 -4.25 -11.05
CA GLN A 139 -6.83 -3.82 -11.55
C GLN A 139 -5.71 -4.76 -11.07
N PHE A 140 -5.78 -5.22 -9.81
CA PHE A 140 -4.85 -6.21 -9.29
C PHE A 140 -4.96 -7.55 -10.00
N TRP A 141 -6.16 -7.99 -10.37
CA TRP A 141 -6.34 -9.21 -11.16
C TRP A 141 -5.57 -9.13 -12.48
N SER A 142 -5.66 -7.97 -13.15
CA SER A 142 -4.94 -7.70 -14.40
C SER A 142 -3.42 -7.64 -14.18
N PHE A 143 -2.98 -7.05 -13.07
CA PHE A 143 -1.57 -7.03 -12.69
C PHE A 143 -1.01 -8.44 -12.40
N VAL A 144 -1.73 -9.25 -11.62
CA VAL A 144 -1.34 -10.64 -11.33
C VAL A 144 -1.19 -11.45 -12.61
N GLY A 145 -2.14 -11.33 -13.55
CA GLY A 145 -2.05 -12.02 -14.84
C GLY A 145 -0.85 -11.59 -15.71
N GLN A 146 -0.31 -10.38 -15.51
CA GLN A 146 0.95 -9.96 -16.14
C GLN A 146 2.15 -10.50 -15.35
N ALA A 147 2.14 -10.36 -14.03
CA ALA A 147 3.21 -10.79 -13.14
C ALA A 147 3.48 -12.31 -13.23
N GLU A 148 2.45 -13.14 -13.39
CA GLU A 148 2.59 -14.60 -13.58
C GLU A 148 3.31 -14.97 -14.89
N LYS A 149 3.27 -14.09 -15.90
CA LYS A 149 3.93 -14.27 -17.20
C LYS A 149 5.33 -13.65 -17.26
N SER A 150 5.73 -12.96 -16.19
CA SER A 150 6.99 -12.22 -16.11
C SER A 150 7.95 -12.89 -15.13
N SER A 151 9.26 -12.66 -15.34
CA SER A 151 10.27 -13.06 -14.37
C SER A 151 10.22 -12.15 -13.14
N THR A 152 10.55 -12.69 -11.98
CA THR A 152 10.73 -11.90 -10.75
C THR A 152 12.21 -11.77 -10.43
N THR A 153 12.63 -10.58 -9.98
CA THR A 153 13.96 -10.38 -9.38
C THR A 153 13.98 -10.71 -7.88
N ASN A 154 12.80 -10.94 -7.28
CA ASN A 154 12.65 -11.25 -5.86
C ASN A 154 11.73 -12.47 -5.66
N PRO A 155 12.28 -13.70 -5.60
CA PRO A 155 11.49 -14.93 -5.51
C PRO A 155 10.61 -15.03 -4.26
N GLN A 156 11.00 -14.38 -3.16
CA GLN A 156 10.19 -14.36 -1.93
C GLN A 156 8.85 -13.67 -2.15
N TRP A 157 8.80 -12.69 -3.05
CA TRP A 157 7.60 -11.93 -3.39
C TRP A 157 7.03 -12.35 -4.75
N GLN A 158 7.34 -13.55 -5.23
CA GLN A 158 6.83 -14.03 -6.51
C GLN A 158 5.31 -14.21 -6.45
N ILE A 159 4.60 -13.60 -7.40
CA ILE A 159 3.18 -13.84 -7.61
C ILE A 159 3.06 -15.14 -8.41
N SER A 160 2.42 -16.12 -7.81
CA SER A 160 2.10 -17.39 -8.45
C SER A 160 1.14 -18.17 -7.55
N GLN A 161 0.44 -19.14 -8.14
CA GLN A 161 -0.42 -20.07 -7.41
C GLN A 161 0.28 -20.83 -6.27
N ARG A 162 1.62 -20.96 -6.29
CA ARG A 162 2.39 -21.68 -5.27
C ARG A 162 2.95 -20.78 -4.17
N THR A 163 3.37 -19.56 -4.51
CA THR A 163 4.08 -18.67 -3.59
C THR A 163 3.13 -17.65 -2.98
N ILE A 164 2.55 -16.78 -3.82
CA ILE A 164 1.58 -15.75 -3.41
C ILE A 164 0.42 -15.79 -4.40
N PRO A 165 -0.63 -16.59 -4.11
CA PRO A 165 -1.84 -16.59 -4.91
C PRO A 165 -2.68 -15.34 -4.61
N PHE A 166 -3.61 -15.00 -5.49
CA PHE A 166 -4.40 -13.76 -5.42
C PHE A 166 -5.17 -13.62 -4.09
N GLU A 167 -5.66 -14.74 -3.55
CA GLU A 167 -6.44 -14.83 -2.31
C GLU A 167 -5.65 -14.42 -1.08
N LYS A 168 -4.31 -14.54 -1.13
CA LYS A 168 -3.42 -14.15 -0.04
C LYS A 168 -2.98 -12.70 -0.10
N ILE A 169 -3.49 -11.92 -1.06
CA ILE A 169 -3.19 -10.49 -1.20
C ILE A 169 -4.31 -9.68 -0.54
N PHE A 170 -3.93 -8.79 0.37
CA PHE A 170 -4.83 -7.93 1.13
C PHE A 170 -4.60 -6.47 0.75
N LEU A 171 -5.67 -5.77 0.39
CA LEU A 171 -5.67 -4.31 0.23
C LEU A 171 -5.79 -3.67 1.60
N VAL A 172 -4.79 -2.89 1.99
CA VAL A 172 -4.73 -2.24 3.31
C VAL A 172 -5.15 -0.80 3.22
N ALA A 173 -4.58 -0.07 2.27
CA ALA A 173 -4.93 1.34 2.05
C ALA A 173 -4.71 1.76 0.60
N LEU A 174 -5.28 2.90 0.24
CA LEU A 174 -5.01 3.62 -0.98
C LEU A 174 -4.52 5.03 -0.63
N TYR A 175 -3.32 5.37 -1.09
CA TYR A 175 -2.70 6.66 -0.87
C TYR A 175 -2.81 7.52 -2.11
N SER A 176 -3.34 8.74 -1.98
CA SER A 176 -3.08 9.78 -2.97
C SER A 176 -1.63 10.20 -2.82
N ILE A 177 -0.85 10.18 -3.89
CA ILE A 177 0.56 10.63 -3.83
C ILE A 177 0.70 12.04 -4.39
N GLY A 178 -0.06 12.36 -5.44
CA GLY A 178 -0.01 13.63 -6.15
C GLY A 178 -0.25 13.41 -7.65
N ASP A 179 -0.52 14.47 -8.39
CA ASP A 179 -0.64 14.47 -9.85
C ASP A 179 -1.70 13.47 -10.39
N GLY A 180 -2.75 13.20 -9.59
CA GLY A 180 -3.78 12.22 -9.90
C GLY A 180 -3.34 10.75 -9.79
N ILE A 181 -2.14 10.50 -9.27
CA ILE A 181 -1.59 9.17 -9.02
C ILE A 181 -1.98 8.70 -7.62
N TRP A 182 -2.48 7.47 -7.57
CA TRP A 182 -2.83 6.80 -6.33
C TRP A 182 -2.08 5.49 -6.24
N GLN A 183 -1.46 5.22 -5.09
CA GLN A 183 -0.70 4.01 -4.85
C GLN A 183 -1.47 3.09 -3.91
N ALA A 184 -1.67 1.84 -4.34
CA ALA A 184 -2.23 0.80 -3.50
C ALA A 184 -1.18 0.28 -2.53
N ASP A 185 -1.52 0.25 -1.26
CA ASP A 185 -0.75 -0.35 -0.19
C ASP A 185 -1.36 -1.71 0.17
N VAL A 186 -0.54 -2.75 0.03
CA VAL A 186 -0.97 -4.14 0.08
C VAL A 186 -0.09 -4.97 1.00
N ALA A 187 -0.69 -6.03 1.56
CA ALA A 187 -0.01 -7.02 2.36
C ALA A 187 -0.25 -8.43 1.83
N VAL A 188 0.65 -9.35 2.16
CA VAL A 188 0.59 -10.75 1.77
C VAL A 188 0.65 -11.63 3.01
N ASP A 189 -0.23 -12.63 3.07
CA ASP A 189 -0.13 -13.73 4.01
C ASP A 189 0.72 -14.86 3.40
N PHE A 190 1.71 -15.40 4.14
CA PHE A 190 2.59 -16.48 3.64
C PHE A 190 2.16 -17.87 4.10
#